data_AF-A0A0A6ZQ51-F1
#
_entry.id   AF-A0A0A6ZQ51-F1
#
_cell.length_a   1.000
_cell.length_b   1.000
_cell.length_c   1.000
_cell.angle_alpha   90.00
_cell.angle_beta   90.00
_cell.angle_gamma   90.00
#
_symmetry.space_group_name_H-M   'P 1'
#
loop_
_entity.id
_entity.type
_entity.pdbx_description
1 polymer ?
#
loop_
_entity_poly.entity_id
_entity_poly.type
_entity_poly.pdbx_seq_one_letter_code
_entity_poly.pdbx_strand_id
1 'polypeptide(L)'
;MPFYFRKECPLNSGYLIVKRFEEMVAQAQQSAGAAAGNARQTAQDVAAAAGYARAAEQAKNDIDAALTGILKTANHLSEIAAAGEKAQQKSRDNLGLKSAATMEAQSDIYDRTKGRLVIPGAFGFGRAFLYEDVIRFDAKNDFLVWVRNALPGEYSVAGPYGIIMPDTLFEGVLRIRWTDARR
;
A
#
# COMPACT_ATOMS: atom_id res chain seq x y z
N MET A 1 -88.04 50.71 43.24
CA MET A 1 -87.08 51.49 42.45
C MET A 1 -86.48 52.59 43.31
N PRO A 2 -85.22 52.48 43.77
CA PRO A 2 -84.43 53.66 44.10
C PRO A 2 -83.18 53.72 43.20
N PHE A 3 -83.06 54.81 42.45
CA PHE A 3 -81.88 55.16 41.67
C PHE A 3 -80.76 55.60 42.61
N TYR A 4 -79.65 54.87 42.65
CA TYR A 4 -78.39 55.34 43.24
C TYR A 4 -77.50 55.92 42.14
N PHE A 5 -77.37 57.25 42.15
CA PHE A 5 -76.36 57.99 41.39
C PHE A 5 -74.96 57.54 41.84
N ARG A 6 -74.26 56.77 41.01
CA ARG A 6 -72.82 56.54 41.18
C ARG A 6 -72.10 57.79 40.67
N LYS A 7 -71.58 58.62 41.58
CA LYS A 7 -70.75 59.78 41.24
C LYS A 7 -69.47 59.31 40.55
N GLU A 8 -69.31 59.64 39.27
CA GLU A 8 -68.01 59.65 38.61
C GLU A 8 -67.21 60.83 39.16
N CYS A 9 -66.11 60.54 39.85
CA CYS A 9 -65.14 61.55 40.26
C CYS A 9 -64.29 61.95 39.04
N PRO A 10 -64.13 63.25 38.72
CA PRO A 10 -63.20 63.67 37.69
C PRO A 10 -61.79 63.59 38.28
N LEU A 11 -61.02 62.58 37.87
CA LEU A 11 -59.59 62.54 38.17
C LEU A 11 -58.94 63.76 37.50
N ASN A 12 -58.36 64.63 38.32
CA ASN A 12 -57.68 65.87 37.96
C ASN A 12 -56.62 65.61 36.86
N SER A 13 -56.66 66.38 35.76
CA SER A 13 -55.88 66.18 34.52
C SER A 13 -54.38 65.89 34.72
N GLY A 14 -53.76 66.53 35.73
CA GLY A 14 -52.35 66.29 36.07
C GLY A 14 -52.03 64.88 36.58
N TYR A 15 -52.98 64.22 37.27
CA TYR A 15 -52.79 62.85 37.79
C TYR A 15 -52.76 61.81 36.65
N LEU A 16 -53.57 62.03 35.60
CA LEU A 16 -53.61 61.13 34.45
C LEU A 16 -52.33 61.19 33.61
N ILE A 17 -51.72 62.39 33.50
CA ILE A 17 -50.45 62.59 32.79
C ILE A 17 -49.31 61.87 33.52
N VAL A 18 -49.23 62.03 34.85
CA VAL A 18 -48.22 61.33 35.67
C VAL A 18 -48.36 59.83 35.55
N LYS A 19 -49.59 59.31 35.63
CA LYS A 19 -49.86 57.87 35.48
C LYS A 19 -49.40 57.31 34.12
N ARG A 20 -49.68 58.02 33.03
CA ARG A 20 -49.22 57.61 31.69
C ARG A 20 -47.70 57.67 31.57
N PHE A 21 -47.05 58.62 32.24
CA PHE A 21 -45.59 58.70 32.27
C PHE A 21 -44.98 57.51 33.01
N GLU A 22 -45.53 57.13 34.17
CA GLU A 22 -45.09 55.95 34.93
C GLU A 22 -45.27 54.65 34.12
N GLU A 23 -46.41 54.48 33.45
CA GLU A 23 -46.67 53.34 32.57
C GLU A 23 -45.66 53.27 31.41
N MET A 24 -45.34 54.41 30.81
CA MET A 24 -44.38 54.51 29.71
C MET A 24 -42.94 54.22 30.17
N VAL A 25 -42.56 54.69 31.37
CA VAL A 25 -41.27 54.37 32.00
C VAL A 25 -41.18 52.88 32.33
N ALA A 26 -42.25 52.28 32.87
CA ALA A 26 -42.30 50.85 33.15
C ALA A 26 -42.18 50.02 31.86
N GLN A 27 -42.85 50.42 30.79
CA GLN A 27 -42.76 49.76 29.49
C GLN A 27 -41.35 49.87 28.88
N ALA A 28 -40.70 51.04 28.99
CA ALA A 28 -39.32 51.23 28.55
C ALA A 28 -38.34 50.37 29.36
N GLN A 29 -38.52 50.27 30.68
CA GLN A 29 -37.72 49.40 31.55
C GLN A 29 -37.90 47.92 31.22
N GLN A 30 -39.13 47.46 30.98
CA GLN A 30 -39.41 46.09 30.58
C GLN A 30 -38.81 45.75 29.21
N SER A 31 -38.92 46.68 28.24
CA SER A 31 -38.32 46.52 26.91
C SER A 31 -36.79 46.48 26.98
N ALA A 32 -36.17 47.35 27.77
CA ALA A 32 -34.72 47.34 28.01
C ALA A 32 -34.26 46.05 28.68
N GLY A 33 -35.02 45.53 29.66
CA GLY A 33 -34.76 44.24 30.30
C GLY A 33 -34.83 43.06 29.32
N ALA A 34 -35.84 43.04 28.46
CA ALA A 34 -35.97 42.03 27.40
C ALA A 34 -34.82 42.11 26.38
N ALA A 35 -34.44 43.33 25.97
CA ALA A 35 -33.31 43.54 25.07
C ALA A 35 -31.98 43.07 25.68
N ALA A 36 -31.74 43.36 26.97
CA ALA A 36 -30.57 42.87 27.70
C ALA A 36 -30.56 41.34 27.84
N GLY A 37 -31.73 40.72 28.08
CA GLY A 37 -31.89 39.27 28.08
C GLY A 37 -31.56 38.63 26.74
N ASN A 38 -32.12 39.17 25.65
CA ASN A 38 -31.85 38.72 24.29
C ASN A 38 -30.36 38.88 23.93
N ALA A 39 -29.74 40.00 24.28
CA ALA A 39 -28.31 40.22 24.02
C ALA A 39 -27.43 39.20 24.76
N ARG A 40 -27.79 38.83 26.00
CA ARG A 40 -27.08 37.78 26.76
C ARG A 40 -27.26 36.41 26.12
N GLN A 41 -28.48 36.06 25.69
CA GLN A 41 -28.73 34.79 25.01
C GLN A 41 -27.94 34.71 23.70
N THR A 42 -27.98 35.75 22.87
CA THR A 42 -27.19 35.82 21.63
C THR A 42 -25.69 35.65 21.90
N ALA A 43 -25.16 36.26 22.96
CA ALA A 43 -23.75 36.10 23.34
C ALA A 43 -23.42 34.64 23.72
N GLN A 44 -24.33 33.94 24.40
CA GLN A 44 -24.18 32.51 24.74
C GLN A 44 -24.22 31.64 23.48
N ASP A 45 -25.17 31.90 22.57
CA ASP A 45 -25.32 31.14 21.33
C ASP A 45 -24.09 31.29 20.43
N VAL A 46 -23.55 32.50 20.32
CA VAL A 46 -22.30 32.78 19.57
C VAL A 46 -21.11 32.06 20.20
N ALA A 47 -21.00 32.04 21.54
CA ALA A 47 -19.94 31.32 22.23
C ALA A 47 -20.04 29.81 22.00
N ALA A 48 -21.26 29.24 22.04
CA ALA A 48 -21.50 27.84 21.74
C ALA A 48 -21.13 27.50 20.29
N ALA A 49 -21.54 28.33 19.32
CA ALA A 49 -21.18 28.17 17.91
C ALA A 49 -19.66 28.18 17.69
N ALA A 50 -18.94 29.09 18.35
CA ALA A 50 -17.49 29.12 18.31
C ALA A 50 -16.84 27.89 18.98
N GLY A 51 -17.47 27.32 20.00
CA GLY A 51 -17.07 26.05 20.60
C GLY A 51 -17.20 24.89 19.62
N TYR A 52 -18.34 24.77 18.95
CA TYR A 52 -18.57 23.73 17.95
C TYR A 52 -17.63 23.84 16.74
N ALA A 53 -17.35 25.06 16.27
CA ALA A 53 -16.40 25.27 15.18
C ALA A 53 -14.99 24.78 15.52
N ARG A 54 -14.51 25.08 16.73
CA ARG A 54 -13.20 24.59 17.22
C ARG A 54 -13.18 23.07 17.38
N ALA A 55 -14.26 22.49 17.90
CA ALA A 55 -14.36 21.03 18.04
C ALA A 55 -14.34 20.33 16.68
N ALA A 56 -15.02 20.89 15.67
CA ALA A 56 -15.01 20.36 14.31
C ALA A 56 -13.62 20.47 13.66
N GLU A 57 -12.92 21.59 13.86
CA GLU A 57 -11.54 21.76 13.37
C GLU A 57 -10.56 20.79 14.04
N GLN A 58 -10.69 20.58 15.35
CA GLN A 58 -9.90 19.57 16.06
C GLN A 58 -10.19 18.16 15.54
N ALA A 59 -11.47 17.80 15.38
CA ALA A 59 -11.85 16.49 14.85
C ALA A 59 -11.30 16.27 13.43
N LYS A 60 -11.30 17.30 12.58
CA LYS A 60 -10.67 17.24 11.26
C LYS A 60 -9.16 16.99 11.37
N ASN A 61 -8.45 17.73 12.24
CA ASN A 61 -7.01 17.57 12.43
C ASN A 61 -6.67 16.17 12.99
N ASP A 62 -7.48 15.64 13.91
CA ASP A 62 -7.34 14.30 14.46
C ASP A 62 -7.55 13.23 13.38
N ILE A 63 -8.56 13.42 12.51
CA ILE A 63 -8.80 12.56 11.36
C ILE A 63 -7.62 12.63 10.39
N ASP A 64 -7.12 13.82 10.04
CA ASP A 64 -5.99 13.98 9.14
C ASP A 64 -4.71 13.35 9.71
N ALA A 65 -4.50 13.44 11.03
CA ALA A 65 -3.38 12.80 11.72
C ALA A 65 -3.53 11.26 11.72
N ALA A 66 -4.72 10.74 12.04
CA ALA A 66 -5.00 9.31 11.99
C ALA A 66 -4.87 8.76 10.57
N LEU A 67 -5.42 9.46 9.58
CA LEU A 67 -5.32 9.12 8.17
C LEU A 67 -3.86 9.16 7.71
N THR A 68 -3.09 10.16 8.13
CA THR A 68 -1.67 10.25 7.82
C THR A 68 -0.88 9.11 8.45
N GLY A 69 -1.11 8.76 9.72
CA GLY A 69 -0.42 7.66 10.39
C GLY A 69 -0.80 6.29 9.82
N ILE A 70 -2.08 6.09 9.51
CA ILE A 70 -2.60 4.82 8.98
C ILE A 70 -2.26 4.67 7.49
N LEU A 71 -2.45 5.71 6.68
CA LEU A 71 -2.28 5.63 5.22
C LEU A 71 -0.87 5.99 4.71
N LYS A 72 -0.05 6.81 5.38
CA LYS A 72 1.36 7.00 4.94
C LYS A 72 2.25 5.78 5.23
N THR A 73 1.86 4.91 6.16
CA THR A 73 2.48 3.59 6.32
C THR A 73 2.03 2.62 5.21
N ALA A 74 0.82 2.82 4.67
CA ALA A 74 0.10 1.89 3.80
C ALA A 74 0.56 1.82 2.32
N ASN A 75 1.77 2.24 1.94
CA ASN A 75 2.20 2.15 0.53
C ASN A 75 3.60 1.58 0.28
N HIS A 76 4.12 0.82 1.23
CA HIS A 76 5.31 0.01 0.98
C HIS A 76 5.01 -1.42 1.41
N LEU A 77 5.25 -2.38 0.51
CA LEU A 77 5.28 -3.82 0.79
C LEU A 77 6.12 -4.19 2.03
N SER A 78 6.87 -3.23 2.58
CA SER A 78 7.50 -3.23 3.90
C SER A 78 6.62 -3.72 5.05
N GLU A 79 5.31 -3.42 5.10
CA GLU A 79 4.44 -3.97 6.16
C GLU A 79 4.29 -5.50 6.03
N ILE A 80 4.14 -6.01 4.82
CA ILE A 80 4.08 -7.46 4.54
C ILE A 80 5.44 -8.10 4.86
N ALA A 81 6.54 -7.41 4.57
CA ALA A 81 7.88 -7.86 4.93
C ALA A 81 8.05 -7.94 6.46
N ALA A 82 7.66 -6.88 7.19
CA ALA A 82 7.75 -6.80 8.64
C ALA A 82 6.82 -7.78 9.36
N ALA A 83 5.65 -8.07 8.80
CA ALA A 83 4.72 -9.06 9.32
C ALA A 83 5.22 -10.52 9.19
N GLY A 84 6.33 -10.74 8.49
CA GLY A 84 7.05 -12.02 8.43
C GLY A 84 6.55 -12.99 7.36
N GLU A 85 7.14 -14.18 7.33
CA GLU A 85 7.02 -15.14 6.22
C GLU A 85 5.57 -15.57 5.92
N LYS A 86 4.73 -15.71 6.96
CA LYS A 86 3.31 -16.09 6.78
C LYS A 86 2.53 -15.02 6.02
N ALA A 87 2.77 -13.74 6.31
CA ALA A 87 2.12 -12.63 5.61
C ALA A 87 2.59 -12.56 4.16
N GLN A 88 3.89 -12.73 3.93
CA GLN A 88 4.47 -12.80 2.58
C GLN A 88 3.90 -13.98 1.77
N GLN A 89 3.77 -15.17 2.38
CA GLN A 89 3.17 -16.33 1.72
C GLN A 89 1.71 -16.09 1.36
N LYS A 90 0.89 -15.58 2.29
CA LYS A 90 -0.51 -15.26 2.02
C LYS A 90 -0.66 -14.22 0.91
N SER A 91 0.24 -13.24 0.86
CA SER A 91 0.29 -12.25 -0.23
C SER A 91 0.57 -12.92 -1.59
N ARG A 92 1.58 -13.81 -1.66
CA ARG A 92 1.87 -14.59 -2.87
C ARG A 92 0.68 -15.47 -3.30
N ASP A 93 0.04 -16.15 -2.36
CA ASP A 93 -1.11 -17.02 -2.64
C ASP A 93 -2.29 -16.23 -3.22
N ASN A 94 -2.59 -15.06 -2.68
CA ASN A 94 -3.63 -14.17 -3.19
C ASN A 94 -3.33 -13.64 -4.60
N LEU A 95 -2.06 -13.49 -4.96
CA LEU A 95 -1.61 -13.13 -6.31
C LEU A 95 -1.50 -14.34 -7.25
N GLY A 96 -1.79 -15.55 -6.77
CA GLY A 96 -1.66 -16.78 -7.55
C GLY A 96 -0.21 -17.20 -7.82
N LEU A 97 0.77 -16.57 -7.16
CA LEU A 97 2.19 -16.90 -7.31
C LEU A 97 2.49 -18.26 -6.68
N LYS A 98 3.30 -19.06 -7.37
CA LYS A 98 3.68 -20.42 -6.95
C LYS A 98 5.15 -20.47 -6.48
N SER A 99 5.64 -21.67 -6.19
CA SER A 99 7.00 -21.90 -5.65
C SER A 99 8.11 -21.22 -6.44
N ALA A 100 7.98 -21.08 -7.76
CA ALA A 100 8.97 -20.41 -8.58
C ALA A 100 9.23 -18.95 -8.16
N ALA A 101 8.23 -18.24 -7.61
CA ALA A 101 8.36 -16.84 -7.22
C ALA A 101 9.31 -16.61 -6.03
N THR A 102 9.74 -17.66 -5.34
CA THR A 102 10.68 -17.59 -4.19
C THR A 102 11.98 -18.33 -4.45
N MET A 103 12.20 -18.81 -5.67
CA MET A 103 13.39 -19.57 -6.03
C MET A 103 14.38 -18.67 -6.75
N GLU A 104 15.65 -18.75 -6.34
CA GLU A 104 16.74 -18.10 -7.05
C GLU A 104 16.96 -18.77 -8.41
N ALA A 105 17.31 -17.96 -9.42
CA ALA A 105 17.82 -18.51 -10.66
C ALA A 105 19.20 -19.15 -10.44
N GLN A 106 19.56 -20.09 -11.33
CA GLN A 106 20.94 -20.51 -11.49
C GLN A 106 21.84 -19.28 -11.69
N SER A 107 23.04 -19.32 -11.13
CA SER A 107 24.03 -18.24 -11.31
C SER A 107 24.71 -18.29 -12.67
N ASP A 108 24.90 -19.49 -13.22
CA ASP A 108 25.44 -19.73 -14.55
C ASP A 108 24.94 -21.09 -15.11
N ILE A 109 25.46 -21.45 -16.27
CA ILE A 109 25.07 -22.66 -17.02
C ILE A 109 25.56 -23.97 -16.37
N TYR A 110 26.49 -23.88 -15.41
CA TYR A 110 27.12 -24.97 -14.68
C TYR A 110 26.58 -25.13 -13.26
N ASP A 111 25.83 -24.16 -12.74
CA ASP A 111 25.18 -24.22 -11.43
C ASP A 111 24.23 -25.42 -11.36
N ARG A 112 24.54 -26.38 -10.48
CA ARG A 112 23.72 -27.58 -10.21
C ARG A 112 23.11 -27.56 -8.80
N THR A 113 23.05 -26.39 -8.16
CA THR A 113 22.46 -26.25 -6.82
C THR A 113 21.00 -26.70 -6.84
N LYS A 114 20.66 -27.68 -5.99
CA LYS A 114 19.29 -28.17 -5.86
C LYS A 114 18.37 -27.03 -5.42
N GLY A 115 17.22 -26.88 -6.08
CA GLY A 115 16.20 -25.89 -5.69
C GLY A 115 16.33 -24.52 -6.34
N ARG A 116 17.18 -24.36 -7.38
CA ARG A 116 17.23 -23.16 -8.22
C ARG A 116 16.41 -23.31 -9.51
N LEU A 117 15.93 -22.19 -10.05
CA LEU A 117 15.29 -22.14 -11.37
C LEU A 117 16.35 -22.26 -12.48
N VAL A 118 16.03 -23.03 -13.52
CA VAL A 118 16.87 -23.15 -14.70
C VAL A 118 16.89 -21.85 -15.51
N ILE A 119 18.07 -21.42 -15.98
CA ILE A 119 18.16 -20.35 -16.98
C ILE A 119 17.88 -20.93 -18.37
N PRO A 120 16.79 -20.55 -19.04
CA PRO A 120 16.54 -20.97 -20.41
C PRO A 120 17.50 -20.27 -21.38
N GLY A 121 17.98 -20.99 -22.39
CA GLY A 121 18.67 -20.38 -23.53
C GLY A 121 20.19 -20.17 -23.38
N ALA A 122 20.77 -20.49 -22.22
CA ALA A 122 22.21 -20.50 -21.98
C ALA A 122 22.62 -21.92 -21.52
N PHE A 123 22.58 -22.89 -22.44
CA PHE A 123 22.94 -24.31 -22.26
C PHE A 123 22.23 -25.07 -21.11
N GLY A 124 20.99 -24.64 -20.82
CA GLY A 124 19.88 -25.35 -20.20
C GLY A 124 18.62 -25.19 -21.07
N PHE A 125 17.79 -26.24 -21.14
CA PHE A 125 16.63 -26.48 -22.02
C PHE A 125 16.27 -25.38 -23.05
N GLY A 126 16.38 -25.68 -24.35
CA GLY A 126 15.64 -24.99 -25.42
C GLY A 126 16.42 -24.07 -26.36
N ARG A 127 17.73 -23.81 -26.16
CA ARG A 127 18.57 -23.15 -27.17
C ARG A 127 19.08 -24.17 -28.19
N ALA A 128 18.98 -23.83 -29.48
CA ALA A 128 19.71 -24.54 -30.54
C ALA A 128 21.20 -24.16 -30.50
N PHE A 129 22.07 -25.16 -30.60
CA PHE A 129 23.50 -24.91 -30.82
C PHE A 129 23.70 -24.22 -32.17
N LEU A 130 24.42 -23.11 -32.17
CA LEU A 130 24.85 -22.44 -33.40
C LEU A 130 26.12 -23.10 -33.92
N TYR A 131 26.46 -22.85 -35.19
CA TYR A 131 27.70 -23.36 -35.79
C TYR A 131 28.95 -22.94 -34.99
N GLU A 132 28.93 -21.74 -34.40
CA GLU A 132 29.99 -21.21 -33.55
C GLU A 132 30.09 -21.89 -32.17
N ASP A 133 29.03 -22.56 -31.71
CA ASP A 133 29.01 -23.29 -30.44
C ASP A 133 29.64 -24.68 -30.57
N VAL A 134 29.90 -25.15 -31.80
CA VAL A 134 30.42 -26.50 -32.07
C VAL A 134 31.90 -26.58 -31.75
N ILE A 135 32.25 -27.39 -30.76
CA ILE A 135 33.64 -27.69 -30.43
C ILE A 135 34.14 -28.75 -31.41
N ARG A 136 35.09 -28.38 -32.26
CA ARG A 136 35.66 -29.26 -33.28
C ARG A 136 36.99 -29.83 -32.80
N PHE A 137 37.16 -31.15 -32.96
CA PHE A 137 38.38 -31.84 -32.61
C PHE A 137 39.05 -32.41 -33.86
N ASP A 138 40.32 -32.06 -34.10
CA ASP A 138 41.10 -32.56 -35.24
C ASP A 138 41.96 -33.78 -34.86
N ALA A 139 42.20 -34.00 -33.56
CA ALA A 139 42.89 -35.17 -33.04
C ALA A 139 42.15 -35.81 -31.86
N LYS A 140 42.24 -37.14 -31.76
CA LYS A 140 41.70 -37.92 -30.63
C LYS A 140 42.26 -37.45 -29.28
N ASN A 141 43.53 -37.05 -29.24
CA ASN A 141 44.14 -36.58 -28.00
C ASN A 141 43.49 -35.29 -27.48
N ASP A 142 43.12 -34.37 -28.37
CA ASP A 142 42.48 -33.09 -28.01
C ASP A 142 41.10 -33.33 -27.39
N PHE A 143 40.32 -34.22 -28.00
CA PHE A 143 39.04 -34.69 -27.43
C PHE A 143 39.22 -35.28 -26.03
N LEU A 144 40.22 -36.15 -25.84
CA LEU A 144 40.49 -36.79 -24.55
C LEU A 144 40.99 -35.81 -23.47
N VAL A 145 41.74 -34.78 -23.84
CA VAL A 145 42.16 -33.72 -22.91
C VAL A 145 40.95 -32.86 -22.54
N TRP A 146 40.14 -32.48 -23.53
CA TRP A 146 38.95 -31.67 -23.30
C TRP A 146 37.93 -32.37 -22.38
N VAL A 147 37.56 -33.62 -22.68
CA VAL A 147 36.52 -34.35 -21.91
C VAL A 147 36.90 -34.57 -20.45
N ARG A 148 38.20 -34.63 -20.13
CA ARG A 148 38.71 -34.76 -18.76
C ARG A 148 38.59 -33.48 -17.93
N ASN A 149 38.57 -32.31 -18.59
CA ASN A 149 38.58 -31.00 -17.94
C ASN A 149 37.26 -30.25 -18.10
N ALA A 150 36.38 -30.70 -19.00
CA ALA A 150 35.10 -30.06 -19.25
C ALA A 150 34.19 -30.10 -18.01
N LEU A 151 33.56 -28.96 -17.72
CA LEU A 151 32.57 -28.85 -16.66
C LEU A 151 31.28 -29.61 -17.04
N PRO A 152 30.43 -30.01 -16.09
CA PRO A 152 29.17 -30.67 -16.40
C PRO A 152 28.23 -29.78 -17.21
N GLY A 153 27.80 -30.25 -18.37
CA GLY A 153 26.97 -29.48 -19.28
C GLY A 153 26.58 -30.27 -20.53
N GLU A 154 25.83 -29.61 -21.40
CA GLU A 154 25.55 -30.09 -22.75
C GLU A 154 26.42 -29.31 -23.74
N TYR A 155 27.13 -30.03 -24.60
CA TYR A 155 28.10 -29.48 -25.55
C TYR A 155 27.81 -30.02 -26.93
N SER A 156 27.72 -29.15 -27.93
CA SER A 156 27.78 -29.57 -29.32
C SER A 156 29.22 -29.79 -29.71
N VAL A 157 29.51 -30.97 -30.23
CA VAL A 157 30.87 -31.35 -30.62
C VAL A 157 30.86 -31.99 -32.00
N ALA A 158 31.96 -31.83 -32.71
CA ALA A 158 32.18 -32.52 -33.97
C ALA A 158 33.61 -33.05 -34.07
N GLY A 159 33.77 -34.20 -34.73
CA GLY A 159 35.07 -34.76 -35.03
C GLY A 159 35.01 -35.76 -36.19
N PRO A 160 36.02 -35.80 -37.07
CA PRO A 160 36.16 -36.81 -38.12
C PRO A 160 36.29 -38.23 -37.55
N TYR A 161 36.28 -39.21 -38.45
CA TYR A 161 36.27 -40.64 -38.15
C TYR A 161 37.31 -41.04 -37.09
N GLY A 162 36.86 -41.76 -36.05
CA GLY A 162 37.73 -42.36 -35.05
C GLY A 162 38.22 -41.43 -33.93
N ILE A 163 37.80 -40.16 -33.94
CA ILE A 163 38.15 -39.19 -32.87
C ILE A 163 37.25 -39.37 -31.65
N ILE A 164 35.93 -39.20 -31.83
CA ILE A 164 34.94 -39.25 -30.74
C ILE A 164 34.39 -40.68 -30.61
N MET A 165 33.95 -41.27 -31.72
CA MET A 165 33.51 -42.67 -31.80
C MET A 165 34.33 -43.42 -32.86
N PRO A 166 34.66 -44.70 -32.62
CA PRO A 166 35.34 -45.53 -33.62
C PRO A 166 34.57 -45.56 -34.94
N ASP A 167 35.31 -45.45 -36.05
CA ASP A 167 34.80 -45.58 -37.42
C ASP A 167 33.59 -44.69 -37.78
N THR A 168 33.39 -43.60 -37.03
CA THR A 168 32.22 -42.73 -37.19
C THR A 168 32.64 -41.26 -37.23
N LEU A 169 32.21 -40.53 -38.27
CA LEU A 169 32.13 -39.06 -38.23
C LEU A 169 31.05 -38.70 -37.22
N PHE A 170 31.41 -38.02 -36.14
CA PHE A 170 30.46 -37.60 -35.13
C PHE A 170 30.22 -36.09 -35.21
N GLU A 171 28.96 -35.71 -35.33
CA GLU A 171 28.48 -34.35 -35.14
C GLU A 171 27.19 -34.45 -34.31
N GLY A 172 27.23 -33.94 -33.10
CA GLY A 172 26.12 -34.13 -32.16
C GLY A 172 26.40 -33.56 -30.78
N VAL A 173 25.52 -33.89 -29.84
CA VAL A 173 25.58 -33.34 -28.47
C VAL A 173 26.15 -34.38 -27.51
N LEU A 174 27.16 -33.98 -26.74
CA LEU A 174 27.64 -34.70 -25.58
C LEU A 174 27.11 -34.06 -24.31
N ARG A 175 26.59 -34.90 -23.40
CA ARG A 175 26.17 -34.47 -22.06
C ARG A 175 27.12 -35.02 -21.02
N ILE A 176 27.85 -34.11 -20.36
CA ILE A 176 28.76 -34.44 -19.27
C ILE A 176 28.03 -34.23 -17.95
N ARG A 177 28.05 -35.25 -17.09
CA ARG A 177 27.53 -35.19 -15.72
C ARG A 177 28.62 -35.62 -14.77
N TRP A 178 28.78 -34.94 -13.64
CA TRP A 178 29.56 -35.50 -12.55
C TRP A 178 28.85 -36.77 -12.06
N THR A 179 29.61 -37.87 -12.03
CA THR A 179 29.18 -39.09 -11.37
C THR A 179 29.56 -39.01 -9.90
N ASP A 180 28.66 -39.46 -9.03
CA ASP A 180 28.82 -39.44 -7.57
C ASP A 180 29.83 -40.51 -7.11
N ALA A 181 31.04 -40.49 -7.66
CA ALA A 181 32.08 -41.46 -7.32
C ALA A 181 32.86 -41.07 -6.05
N ARG A 182 32.47 -40.00 -5.35
CA ARG A 182 33.10 -39.52 -4.09
C ARG A 182 32.12 -38.76 -3.18
N ARG A 183 31.07 -39.42 -2.73
CA ARG A 183 30.48 -39.10 -1.43
C ARG A 183 30.99 -40.08 -0.39
#